data_AF-A0A7S3GP61-F1
#
_entry.id   AF-A0A7S3GP61-F1
#
_cell.length_a   1.000
_cell.length_b   1.000
_cell.length_c   1.000
_cell.angle_alpha   90.00
_cell.angle_beta   90.00
_cell.angle_gamma   90.00
#
_symmetry.space_group_name_H-M   'P 1'
#
loop_
_entity.id
_entity.type
_entity.pdbx_description
1 polymer ?
#
loop_
_entity_poly.entity_id
_entity_poly.type
_entity_poly.pdbx_seq_one_letter_code
_entity_poly.pdbx_strand_id
1 'polypeptide(L)'
;EAPPQPVLLDTCSLKPDVILLMDDFFHVVIWRGEKIQAWKDKGYDELEEYANFKTLLQAPANDAKQILGDRFPVPKFIQTNAGGSQARFVTSKVNPSNGGMGGATDSSTVITDDV
;
A
#
# COMPACT_ATOMS: atom_id res chain seq x y z
N GLU A 1 7.09 17.85 -0.36
CA GLU A 1 6.35 16.66 -0.82
C GLU A 1 6.70 16.42 -2.27
N ALA A 2 7.16 15.22 -2.62
CA ALA A 2 7.36 14.86 -4.03
C ALA A 2 6.01 14.40 -4.60
N PRO A 3 5.74 14.61 -5.90
CA PRO A 3 4.54 14.07 -6.52
C PRO A 3 4.52 12.54 -6.39
N PRO A 4 3.32 11.91 -6.33
CA PRO A 4 3.22 10.45 -6.34
C PRO A 4 3.93 9.89 -7.58
N GLN A 5 4.70 8.81 -7.38
CA GLN A 5 5.49 8.17 -8.44
C GLN A 5 4.94 6.78 -8.74
N PRO A 6 4.72 6.44 -10.03
CA PRO A 6 4.44 5.08 -10.41
C PRO A 6 5.60 4.16 -10.03
N VAL A 7 5.27 2.98 -9.48
CA VAL A 7 6.24 1.95 -9.11
C VAL A 7 5.90 0.64 -9.80
N LEU A 8 6.91 -0.24 -9.92
CA LEU A 8 6.70 -1.58 -10.44
C LEU A 8 5.78 -2.36 -9.49
N LEU A 9 4.89 -3.17 -10.05
CA LEU A 9 4.01 -4.07 -9.31
C LEU A 9 4.80 -5.32 -8.86
N ASP A 10 5.74 -5.09 -7.95
CA ASP A 10 6.78 -6.02 -7.53
C ASP A 10 6.91 -6.00 -6.00
N THR A 11 7.27 -7.13 -5.41
CA THR A 11 7.62 -7.21 -3.99
C THR A 11 8.61 -6.16 -3.51
N CYS A 12 9.55 -5.73 -4.37
CA CYS A 12 10.54 -4.70 -4.04
C CYS A 12 9.91 -3.31 -3.79
N SER A 13 8.69 -3.09 -4.26
CA SER A 13 7.92 -1.85 -4.04
C SER A 13 7.20 -1.84 -2.68
N LEU A 14 7.04 -2.99 -2.02
CA LEU A 14 6.39 -3.13 -0.71
C LEU A 14 7.32 -2.71 0.44
N LYS A 15 7.69 -1.42 0.48
CA LYS A 15 8.61 -0.87 1.48
C LYS A 15 7.89 -0.48 2.78
N PRO A 16 8.58 -0.52 3.95
CA PRO A 16 7.96 -0.19 5.23
C PRO A 16 7.57 1.30 5.36
N ASP A 17 8.20 2.20 4.61
CA ASP A 17 8.08 3.65 4.72
C ASP A 17 7.27 4.30 3.59
N VAL A 18 6.51 3.51 2.81
CA VAL A 18 5.69 4.00 1.70
C VAL A 18 4.19 3.76 1.91
N ILE A 19 3.38 4.51 1.18
CA ILE A 19 1.95 4.22 0.99
C ILE A 19 1.76 3.93 -0.50
N LEU A 20 1.08 2.82 -0.79
CA LEU A 20 0.79 2.40 -2.16
C LEU A 20 -0.71 2.51 -2.42
N LEU A 21 -1.04 3.03 -3.59
CA LEU A 21 -2.37 2.96 -4.18
C LEU A 21 -2.32 1.97 -5.33
N MET A 22 -2.97 0.82 -5.18
CA MET A 22 -3.12 -0.17 -6.23
C MET A 22 -4.53 -0.08 -6.83
N ASP A 23 -4.60 -0.13 -8.15
CA ASP A 23 -5.84 -0.14 -8.91
C ASP A 23 -5.79 -1.30 -9.91
N ASP A 24 -6.62 -2.34 -9.68
CA ASP A 24 -6.72 -3.51 -10.56
C ASP A 24 -8.06 -3.56 -11.34
N PHE A 25 -8.64 -2.39 -11.59
CA PHE A 25 -9.98 -2.18 -12.14
C PHE A 25 -11.12 -2.54 -11.18
N PHE A 26 -11.09 -3.73 -10.57
CA PHE A 26 -12.16 -4.24 -9.70
C PHE A 26 -11.99 -3.86 -8.23
N HIS A 27 -10.76 -3.56 -7.82
CA HIS A 27 -10.37 -3.16 -6.48
C HIS A 27 -9.51 -1.89 -6.55
N VAL A 28 -9.76 -1.01 -5.58
CA VAL A 28 -8.88 0.12 -5.28
C VAL A 28 -8.36 -0.11 -3.88
N VAL A 29 -7.05 -0.35 -3.77
CA VAL A 29 -6.41 -0.76 -2.52
C VAL A 29 -5.41 0.28 -2.08
N ILE A 30 -5.61 0.81 -0.88
CA ILE A 30 -4.59 1.60 -0.17
C ILE A 30 -3.85 0.66 0.78
N TRP A 31 -2.54 0.51 0.57
CA TRP A 31 -1.65 -0.28 1.41
C TRP A 31 -0.63 0.62 2.11
N ARG A 32 -0.47 0.45 3.42
CA ARG A 32 0.51 1.19 4.22
C ARG A 32 1.65 0.28 4.64
N GLY A 33 2.88 0.72 4.42
CA GLY A 33 4.06 0.08 4.98
C GLY A 33 4.03 0.06 6.51
N GLU A 34 4.78 -0.85 7.10
CA GLU A 34 4.80 -1.08 8.55
C GLU A 34 5.11 0.18 9.36
N LYS A 35 6.10 0.98 8.93
CA LYS A 35 6.50 2.21 9.62
C LYS A 35 5.42 3.28 9.54
N ILE A 36 4.78 3.42 8.38
CA ILE A 36 3.66 4.34 8.18
C ILE A 36 2.48 3.95 9.07
N GLN A 37 2.14 2.67 9.12
CA GLN A 37 1.08 2.18 9.99
C GLN A 37 1.41 2.43 11.47
N ALA A 38 2.65 2.15 11.90
CA ALA A 38 3.08 2.41 13.27
C ALA A 38 2.98 3.90 13.67
N TRP A 39 3.27 4.82 12.75
CA TRP A 39 3.06 6.25 12.99
C TRP A 39 1.58 6.64 13.06
N LYS A 40 0.74 6.05 12.21
CA LYS A 40 -0.71 6.23 12.26
C LYS A 40 -1.31 5.73 13.58
N ASP A 41 -0.86 4.57 14.07
CA ASP A 41 -1.34 3.97 15.32
C ASP A 41 -0.91 4.77 16.55
N LYS A 42 0.23 5.47 16.47
CA LYS A 42 0.69 6.43 17.49
C LYS A 42 -0.04 7.77 17.45
N GLY A 43 -0.97 7.97 16.52
CA GLY A 43 -1.73 9.21 16.38
C GLY A 43 -0.91 10.40 15.88
N TYR A 44 0.22 10.16 15.21
CA TYR A 44 1.06 11.27 14.71
C TYR A 44 0.32 12.15 13.71
N ASP A 45 -0.67 11.63 12.99
CA ASP A 45 -1.48 12.41 12.05
C ASP A 45 -2.47 13.39 12.72
N GLU A 46 -2.66 13.28 14.04
CA GLU A 46 -3.50 14.18 14.82
C GLU A 46 -2.71 15.35 15.41
N LEU A 47 -1.38 15.22 15.47
CA LEU A 47 -0.49 16.25 16.00
C LEU A 47 -0.21 17.31 14.94
N GLU A 48 -0.38 18.58 15.31
CA GLU A 48 -0.18 19.72 14.41
C GLU A 48 1.27 19.81 13.88
N GLU A 49 2.24 19.37 14.69
CA GLU A 49 3.66 19.29 14.31
C GLU A 49 3.93 18.30 13.16
N TYR A 50 3.04 17.33 12.93
CA TYR A 50 3.13 16.36 11.83
C TYR A 50 2.01 16.54 10.81
N ALA A 51 1.54 17.77 10.57
CA ALA A 51 0.54 18.06 9.53
C ALA A 51 0.90 17.48 8.16
N ASN A 52 2.20 17.41 7.81
CA ASN A 52 2.69 16.77 6.58
C ASN A 52 2.35 15.27 6.51
N PHE A 53 2.38 14.56 7.64
CA PHE A 53 2.03 13.14 7.69
C PHE A 53 0.52 12.93 7.47
N LYS A 54 -0.31 13.83 8.00
CA LYS A 54 -1.74 13.83 7.71
C LYS A 54 -2.03 14.05 6.22
N THR A 55 -1.35 15.00 5.59
CA THR A 55 -1.46 15.23 4.14
C THR A 55 -1.04 14.00 3.34
N LEU A 56 0.09 13.37 3.72
CA LEU A 56 0.58 12.14 3.10
C LEU A 56 -0.46 11.01 3.14
N LEU A 57 -1.18 10.86 4.25
CA LEU A 57 -2.25 9.86 4.41
C LEU A 57 -3.51 10.21 3.58
N GLN A 58 -3.79 11.49 3.37
CA GLN A 58 -4.96 11.96 2.63
C GLN A 58 -4.78 11.89 1.12
N ALA A 59 -3.56 12.10 0.60
CA ALA A 59 -3.29 12.07 -0.83
C ALA A 59 -3.85 10.81 -1.55
N PRO A 60 -3.50 9.57 -1.16
CA PRO A 60 -4.04 8.37 -1.81
C PRO A 60 -5.54 8.17 -1.56
N ALA A 61 -6.08 8.71 -0.45
CA ALA A 61 -7.51 8.64 -0.17
C ALA A 61 -8.34 9.54 -1.10
N ASN A 62 -7.79 10.69 -1.49
CA ASN A 62 -8.41 11.59 -2.46
C ASN A 62 -8.38 10.98 -3.87
N ASP A 63 -7.24 10.42 -4.27
CA ASP A 63 -7.09 9.73 -5.56
C ASP A 63 -8.04 8.53 -5.65
N ALA A 64 -8.12 7.72 -4.59
CA ALA A 64 -9.06 6.59 -4.54
C ALA A 64 -10.52 7.03 -4.67
N LYS A 65 -10.92 8.13 -4.02
CA LYS A 65 -12.29 8.68 -4.13
C LYS A 65 -12.62 9.10 -5.55
N GLN A 66 -11.66 9.71 -6.27
CA GLN A 66 -11.85 10.08 -7.66
C GLN A 66 -12.09 8.84 -8.53
N ILE A 67 -11.25 7.80 -8.38
CA ILE A 67 -11.40 6.54 -9.12
C ILE A 67 -12.77 5.89 -8.85
N LEU A 68 -13.20 5.89 -7.59
CA LEU A 68 -14.49 5.31 -7.17
C LEU A 68 -15.69 6.08 -7.73
N GLY A 69 -15.57 7.40 -7.89
CA GLY A 69 -16.64 8.26 -8.41
C GLY A 69 -16.81 8.16 -9.92
N ASP A 70 -15.72 7.94 -10.66
CA ASP A 70 -15.74 7.96 -12.13
C ASP A 70 -15.98 6.57 -12.75
N ARG A 71 -15.75 5.48 -12.00
CA ARG A 71 -15.76 4.12 -12.56
C ARG A 71 -17.10 3.39 -12.40
N PHE A 72 -17.48 2.67 -13.47
CA PHE A 72 -18.58 1.71 -13.46
C PHE A 72 -18.14 0.34 -14.03
N PRO A 73 -18.44 -0.79 -13.35
CA PRO A 73 -19.03 -0.87 -12.01
C PRO A 73 -18.10 -0.31 -10.92
N VAL A 74 -18.66 0.18 -9.82
CA VAL A 74 -17.89 0.77 -8.72
C VAL A 74 -16.94 -0.29 -8.15
N PRO A 75 -15.63 -0.04 -8.12
CA PRO A 75 -14.67 -1.01 -7.60
C PRO A 75 -14.80 -1.14 -6.08
N LYS A 76 -14.37 -2.29 -5.57
CA LYS A 76 -14.31 -2.53 -4.13
C LYS A 76 -13.13 -1.76 -3.54
N PHE A 77 -13.43 -0.82 -2.65
CA PHE A 77 -12.41 -0.11 -1.89
C PHE A 77 -11.86 -0.97 -0.73
N ILE A 78 -10.54 -1.02 -0.61
CA ILE A 78 -9.83 -1.80 0.42
C ILE A 78 -8.76 -0.91 1.04
N GLN A 79 -8.69 -0.89 2.36
CA GLN A 79 -7.63 -0.22 3.09
C GLN A 79 -6.94 -1.22 4.01
N THR A 80 -5.63 -1.36 3.86
CA THR A 80 -4.85 -2.35 4.59
C THR A 80 -3.41 -1.87 4.81
N ASN A 81 -2.61 -2.69 5.47
CA ASN A 81 -1.27 -2.39 5.93
C ASN A 81 -0.38 -3.64 5.81
N ALA A 82 0.93 -3.47 5.92
CA ALA A 82 1.87 -4.58 6.04
C ALA A 82 1.45 -5.52 7.19
N GLY A 83 1.37 -6.82 6.91
CA GLY A 83 0.90 -7.84 7.86
C GLY A 83 -0.61 -7.87 8.12
N GLY A 84 -1.40 -6.96 7.54
CA GLY A 84 -2.85 -6.94 7.67
C GLY A 84 -3.53 -8.11 6.95
N SER A 85 -4.67 -8.58 7.46
CA SER A 85 -5.40 -9.72 6.87
C SER A 85 -5.85 -9.49 5.42
N GLN A 86 -6.06 -8.23 5.04
CA GLN A 86 -6.46 -7.82 3.69
C GLN A 86 -5.25 -7.45 2.80
N ALA A 87 -4.01 -7.53 3.30
CA ALA A 87 -2.80 -7.27 2.51
C ALA A 87 -2.66 -8.21 1.31
N ARG A 88 -3.28 -9.40 1.39
CA ARG A 88 -3.35 -10.39 0.31
C ARG A 88 -3.89 -9.85 -1.01
N PHE A 89 -4.73 -8.82 -0.99
CA PHE A 89 -5.22 -8.18 -2.22
C PHE A 89 -4.11 -7.49 -3.01
N VAL A 90 -3.04 -7.05 -2.33
CA VAL A 90 -1.84 -6.51 -2.99
C VAL A 90 -0.82 -7.64 -3.22
N THR A 91 -0.54 -8.46 -2.20
CA THR A 91 0.53 -9.46 -2.31
C THR A 91 0.24 -10.57 -3.34
N SER A 92 -1.03 -10.82 -3.68
CA SER A 92 -1.39 -11.76 -4.75
C SER A 92 -1.26 -11.17 -6.17
N LYS A 93 -1.00 -9.87 -6.29
CA LYS A 93 -0.89 -9.15 -7.57
C LYS A 93 0.53 -8.72 -7.90
N VAL A 94 1.42 -8.70 -6.91
CA VAL A 94 2.83 -8.33 -7.09
C VAL A 94 3.65 -9.50 -7.60
N ASN A 95 4.65 -9.19 -8.43
CA ASN A 95 5.65 -10.15 -8.87
C ASN A 95 6.57 -10.55 -7.69
N PRO A 96 6.72 -11.86 -7.37
CA PRO A 96 7.58 -12.35 -6.28
C PRO A 96 9.08 -12.35 -6.68
N SER A 97 9.61 -11.22 -7.12
CA SER A 97 10.97 -11.14 -7.65
C SER A 97 12.06 -11.36 -6.59
N ASN A 98 11.73 -11.16 -5.31
CA ASN A 98 12.50 -11.67 -4.19
C ASN A 98 11.96 -13.04 -3.77
N GLY A 99 12.17 -14.05 -4.62
CA GLY A 99 11.66 -15.40 -4.44
C GLY A 99 12.03 -15.98 -3.08
N GLY A 100 11.01 -16.45 -2.34
CA GLY A 100 11.15 -17.14 -1.08
C GLY A 100 11.80 -18.51 -1.27
N MET A 101 13.12 -18.57 -1.41
CA MET A 101 13.90 -19.81 -1.23
C MET A 101 15.38 -19.48 -0.94
N GLY A 102 15.64 -18.66 0.06
CA GLY A 102 16.99 -18.35 0.51
C GLY A 102 16.98 -17.23 1.53
N GLY A 103 17.41 -17.52 2.75
CA GLY A 103 17.27 -16.62 3.90
C GLY A 103 17.70 -15.19 3.64
N ALA A 104 16.74 -14.26 3.67
CA ALA A 104 16.98 -12.84 3.78
C ALA A 104 15.93 -12.25 4.74
N THR A 105 16.42 -11.62 5.79
CA THR A 105 15.71 -11.37 7.05
C THR A 105 14.92 -10.05 7.08
N ASP A 106 14.57 -9.43 5.94
CA ASP A 106 14.13 -8.01 6.00
C ASP A 106 13.20 -7.49 4.88
N SER A 107 12.33 -8.31 4.28
CA SER A 107 11.25 -7.79 3.44
C SER A 107 10.08 -8.76 3.32
N SER A 108 8.90 -8.25 2.98
CA SER A 108 7.66 -9.01 2.87
C SER A 108 7.76 -10.13 1.83
N THR A 109 8.21 -11.31 2.25
CA THR A 109 8.28 -12.50 1.41
C THR A 109 6.87 -12.92 1.03
N VAL A 110 6.53 -12.82 -0.26
CA VAL A 110 5.26 -13.32 -0.79
C VAL A 110 5.40 -14.83 -0.98
N ILE A 111 4.59 -15.58 -0.24
CA ILE A 111 4.61 -17.04 -0.27
C ILE A 111 3.72 -17.50 -1.44
N THR A 112 4.34 -17.81 -2.58
CA THR A 112 3.68 -18.37 -3.77
C THR A 112 4.65 -19.30 -4.53
N ASP A 113 4.11 -20.29 -5.23
CA ASP A 113 4.85 -21.20 -6.12
C ASP A 113 4.95 -20.65 -7.57
N ASP A 114 4.54 -19.40 -7.79
CA ASP A 114 4.53 -18.75 -9.11
C ASP A 114 5.96 -18.35 -9.55
N VAL A 115 6.27 -18.50 -10.84
CA VAL A 115 7.62 -18.35 -11.45
C VAL A 115 7.89 -16.98 -12.04
#